data_AF-A0A816D8I1-F1
#
_entry.id   AF-A0A816D8I1-F1
#
_cell.length_a   1.000
_cell.length_b   1.000
_cell.length_c   1.000
_cell.angle_alpha   90.00
_cell.angle_beta   90.00
_cell.angle_gamma   90.00
#
_symmetry.space_group_name_H-M   'P 1'
#
loop_
_entity.id
_entity.type
_entity.pdbx_description
1 polymer ?
#
loop_
_entity_poly.entity_id
_entity_poly.type
_entity_poly.pdbx_seq_one_letter_code
_entity_poly.pdbx_strand_id
1 'polypeptide(L)'
;MTTQHVEELICSARKLYDTEEYLAARALYTQLLASDPFDARMWHHRSNAHLKLGYPELAFTDAVRGLQLLDDTLAKKTLSREDQNDAVLLRLDVLYTCLLTAEALNSFQMALQYIDRLLANVHLLSSDACKVVLEKQATLRNKISQRISTLRGANVPSGVSIDTISNLGTMHVVKYPWDVSEPFTATNDLEAELKELNSAFEPFAPKLKIVPMPDNPALYTPELTSSISFSKVDRPQLGIIARKKIKPKERILDEAGIFVNNGLYGPKCNYCNGVLSISASNSNEMHKTTCSGCGERFCSVDCLHSALETYHKVLCGRDISHILTYVAKGTSCSSLIHLVVLRLLAIAVQSKQHPLEMTIVKYLARSAKERYRQVRFLDLLYAPKQTNT
;
A
#
# COMPACT_ATOMS: atom_id res chain seq x y z
N MET A 1 -3.57 -25.23 18.36
CA MET A 1 -4.76 -26.09 18.44
C MET A 1 -4.43 -27.40 17.74
N THR A 2 -4.98 -28.54 18.19
CA THR A 2 -4.86 -29.80 17.44
C THR A 2 -5.72 -29.72 16.17
N THR A 3 -5.33 -30.41 15.10
CA THR A 3 -6.08 -30.39 13.82
C THR A 3 -7.54 -30.79 13.99
N GLN A 4 -7.80 -31.78 14.87
CA GLN A 4 -9.15 -32.22 15.20
C GLN A 4 -10.01 -31.12 15.85
N HIS A 5 -9.42 -30.32 16.74
CA HIS A 5 -10.13 -29.22 17.39
C HIS A 5 -10.44 -28.07 16.40
N VAL A 6 -9.58 -27.83 15.41
CA VAL A 6 -9.82 -26.84 14.36
C VAL A 6 -11.00 -27.26 13.49
N GLU A 7 -11.06 -28.53 13.07
CA GLU A 7 -12.18 -29.07 12.29
C GLU A 7 -13.52 -29.03 13.04
N GLU A 8 -13.51 -29.34 14.35
CA GLU A 8 -14.69 -29.20 15.21
C GLU A 8 -15.21 -27.76 15.27
N LEU A 9 -14.29 -26.78 15.40
CA LEU A 9 -14.61 -25.36 15.39
C LEU A 9 -15.17 -24.89 14.04
N ILE A 10 -14.60 -25.38 12.92
CA ILE A 10 -15.11 -25.06 11.58
C ILE A 10 -16.54 -25.59 11.41
N CYS A 11 -16.79 -26.83 11.82
CA CYS A 11 -18.11 -27.46 11.76
C CYS A 11 -19.12 -26.69 12.63
N SER A 12 -18.73 -26.31 13.85
CA SER A 12 -19.55 -25.49 14.75
C SER A 12 -19.87 -24.12 14.15
N ALA A 13 -18.88 -23.44 13.57
CA ALA A 13 -19.06 -22.14 12.95
C ALA A 13 -20.02 -22.18 11.75
N ARG A 14 -19.92 -23.23 10.92
CA ARG A 14 -20.86 -23.44 9.80
C ARG A 14 -22.27 -23.69 10.29
N LYS A 15 -22.45 -24.56 11.30
CA LYS A 15 -23.76 -24.81 11.89
C LYS A 15 -24.41 -23.54 12.41
N LEU A 16 -23.65 -22.69 13.11
CA LEU A 16 -24.13 -21.39 13.60
C LEU A 16 -24.49 -20.45 12.45
N TYR A 17 -23.73 -20.47 11.36
CA TYR A 17 -24.07 -19.70 10.17
C TYR A 17 -25.40 -20.18 9.55
N ASP A 18 -25.60 -21.50 9.47
CA ASP A 18 -26.81 -22.12 8.91
C ASP A 18 -28.04 -21.92 9.81
N THR A 19 -27.87 -21.81 11.14
CA THR A 19 -28.94 -21.44 12.09
C THR A 19 -29.17 -19.93 12.21
N GLU A 20 -28.57 -19.13 11.32
CA GLU A 20 -28.67 -17.66 11.28
C GLU A 20 -28.07 -16.94 12.51
N GLU A 21 -27.28 -17.65 13.32
CA GLU A 21 -26.55 -17.10 14.46
C GLU A 21 -25.24 -16.44 14.01
N TYR A 22 -25.34 -15.49 13.08
CA TYR A 22 -24.21 -14.92 12.35
C TYR A 22 -23.18 -14.21 13.24
N LEU A 23 -23.60 -13.62 14.37
CA LEU A 23 -22.67 -13.01 15.34
C LEU A 23 -21.75 -14.05 15.99
N ALA A 24 -22.31 -15.22 16.35
CA ALA A 24 -21.57 -16.31 16.95
C ALA A 24 -20.67 -17.00 15.91
N ALA A 25 -21.18 -17.24 14.70
CA ALA A 25 -20.40 -17.75 13.58
C ALA A 25 -19.19 -16.84 13.28
N ARG A 26 -19.41 -15.52 13.20
CA ARG A 26 -18.33 -14.52 13.00
C ARG A 26 -17.27 -14.59 14.09
N ALA A 27 -17.66 -14.77 15.36
CA ALA A 27 -16.71 -14.87 16.47
C ALA A 27 -15.82 -16.11 16.32
N LEU A 28 -16.41 -17.26 15.96
CA LEU A 28 -15.63 -18.48 15.70
C LEU A 28 -14.71 -18.35 14.49
N TYR A 29 -15.17 -17.77 13.38
CA TYR A 29 -14.29 -17.51 12.23
C TYR A 29 -13.14 -16.57 12.57
N THR A 30 -13.36 -15.59 13.46
CA THR A 30 -12.29 -14.70 13.94
C THR A 30 -11.27 -15.47 14.78
N GLN A 31 -11.71 -16.40 15.62
CA GLN A 31 -10.83 -17.27 16.39
C GLN A 31 -10.02 -18.21 15.47
N LEU A 32 -10.65 -18.77 14.44
CA LEU A 32 -9.99 -19.61 13.43
C LEU A 32 -8.92 -18.81 12.67
N LEU A 33 -9.24 -17.58 12.24
CA LEU A 33 -8.27 -16.68 11.58
C LEU A 33 -7.13 -16.23 12.50
N ALA A 34 -7.36 -16.12 13.80
CA ALA A 34 -6.28 -15.85 14.75
C ALA A 34 -5.30 -17.03 14.84
N SER A 35 -5.76 -18.25 14.55
CA SER A 35 -4.92 -19.45 14.51
C SER A 35 -4.20 -19.65 13.16
N ASP A 36 -4.88 -19.37 12.04
CA ASP A 36 -4.30 -19.37 10.70
C ASP A 36 -4.81 -18.16 9.87
N PRO A 37 -4.03 -17.06 9.81
CA PRO A 37 -4.40 -15.88 9.02
C PRO A 37 -4.35 -16.08 7.49
N PHE A 38 -3.84 -17.22 7.00
CA PHE A 38 -3.67 -17.48 5.57
C PHE A 38 -4.74 -18.41 4.99
N ASP A 39 -5.70 -18.89 5.80
CA ASP A 39 -6.81 -19.70 5.29
C ASP A 39 -7.87 -18.84 4.59
N ALA A 40 -7.83 -18.82 3.25
CA ALA A 40 -8.78 -18.10 2.41
C ALA A 40 -10.25 -18.51 2.65
N ARG A 41 -10.52 -19.76 3.05
CA ARG A 41 -11.89 -20.22 3.35
C ARG A 41 -12.45 -19.50 4.57
N MET A 42 -11.63 -19.29 5.59
CA MET A 42 -12.07 -18.61 6.80
C MET A 42 -12.36 -17.12 6.56
N TRP A 43 -11.54 -16.45 5.74
CA TRP A 43 -11.83 -15.10 5.27
C TRP A 43 -13.14 -15.03 4.49
N HIS A 44 -13.37 -15.97 3.56
CA HIS A 44 -14.63 -16.06 2.80
C HIS A 44 -15.85 -16.26 3.70
N HIS A 45 -15.81 -17.23 4.62
CA HIS A 45 -16.93 -17.52 5.51
C HIS A 45 -17.22 -16.36 6.46
N ARG A 46 -16.18 -15.70 7.00
CA ARG A 46 -16.37 -14.51 7.84
C ARG A 46 -16.94 -13.33 7.03
N SER A 47 -16.51 -13.16 5.79
CA SER A 47 -17.10 -12.17 4.88
C SER A 47 -18.61 -12.40 4.72
N ASN A 48 -19.04 -13.63 4.48
CA ASN A 48 -20.46 -13.95 4.36
C ASN A 48 -21.24 -13.65 5.65
N ALA A 49 -20.67 -13.97 6.82
CA ALA A 49 -21.27 -13.61 8.11
C ALA A 49 -21.38 -12.08 8.27
N HIS A 50 -20.34 -11.31 7.91
CA HIS A 50 -20.38 -9.86 7.92
C HIS A 50 -21.46 -9.28 7.00
N LEU A 51 -21.60 -9.84 5.80
CA LEU A 51 -22.61 -9.40 4.84
C LEU A 51 -24.03 -9.66 5.39
N LYS A 52 -24.26 -10.83 5.97
CA LYS A 52 -25.55 -11.17 6.61
C LYS A 52 -25.88 -10.31 7.82
N LEU A 53 -24.87 -9.85 8.54
CA LEU A 53 -25.00 -8.91 9.65
C LEU A 53 -25.21 -7.45 9.22
N GLY A 54 -25.16 -7.15 7.92
CA GLY A 54 -25.30 -5.79 7.40
C GLY A 54 -24.04 -4.93 7.50
N TYR A 55 -22.85 -5.55 7.57
CA TYR A 55 -21.55 -4.88 7.55
C TYR A 55 -20.83 -5.09 6.20
N PRO A 56 -21.31 -4.50 5.09
CA PRO A 56 -20.79 -4.77 3.76
C PRO A 56 -19.32 -4.32 3.56
N GLU A 57 -18.84 -3.32 4.30
CA GLU A 57 -17.46 -2.84 4.27
C GLU A 57 -16.47 -3.83 4.90
N LEU A 58 -16.86 -4.47 6.01
CA LEU A 58 -16.07 -5.53 6.64
C LEU A 58 -16.09 -6.78 5.76
N ALA A 59 -17.27 -7.13 5.23
CA ALA A 59 -17.41 -8.24 4.31
C ALA A 59 -16.55 -8.06 3.05
N PHE A 60 -16.58 -6.88 2.44
CA PHE A 60 -15.78 -6.57 1.25
C PHE A 60 -14.28 -6.74 1.53
N THR A 61 -13.80 -6.22 2.66
CA THR A 61 -12.39 -6.32 3.05
C THR A 61 -11.95 -7.77 3.22
N ASP A 62 -12.78 -8.59 3.89
CA ASP A 62 -12.52 -10.01 4.08
C ASP A 62 -12.56 -10.80 2.77
N ALA A 63 -13.53 -10.53 1.90
CA ALA A 63 -13.65 -11.17 0.59
C ALA A 63 -12.43 -10.87 -0.30
N VAL A 64 -12.01 -9.60 -0.36
CA VAL A 64 -10.81 -9.20 -1.11
C VAL A 64 -9.56 -9.85 -0.53
N ARG A 65 -9.45 -9.98 0.79
CA ARG A 65 -8.33 -10.68 1.42
C ARG A 65 -8.30 -12.16 1.05
N GLY A 66 -9.44 -12.85 1.10
CA GLY A 66 -9.57 -14.24 0.64
C GLY A 66 -9.17 -14.39 -0.83
N LEU A 67 -9.58 -13.45 -1.69
CA LEU A 67 -9.26 -13.46 -3.11
C LEU A 67 -7.76 -13.31 -3.39
N GLN A 68 -7.09 -12.41 -2.65
CA GLN A 68 -5.64 -12.24 -2.73
C GLN A 68 -4.89 -13.54 -2.38
N LEU A 69 -5.28 -14.18 -1.28
CA LEU A 69 -4.67 -15.44 -0.83
C LEU A 69 -4.85 -16.57 -1.86
N LEU A 70 -5.98 -16.61 -2.55
CA LEU A 70 -6.26 -17.58 -3.62
C LEU A 70 -5.48 -17.29 -4.89
N ASP A 71 -5.44 -16.02 -5.31
CA ASP A 71 -4.62 -15.60 -6.45
C ASP A 71 -3.13 -15.94 -6.21
N ASP A 72 -2.61 -15.72 -4.99
CA ASP A 72 -1.25 -16.10 -4.60
C ASP A 72 -1.05 -17.63 -4.55
N THR A 73 -2.07 -18.40 -4.15
CA THR A 73 -2.01 -19.86 -4.09
C THR A 73 -2.01 -20.48 -5.48
N LEU A 74 -2.89 -20.02 -6.37
CA LEU A 74 -2.99 -20.49 -7.75
C LEU A 74 -1.75 -20.12 -8.59
N ALA A 75 -1.00 -19.09 -8.21
CA ALA A 75 0.26 -18.74 -8.85
C ALA A 75 1.40 -19.75 -8.56
N LYS A 76 1.27 -20.61 -7.54
CA LYS A 76 2.31 -21.58 -7.17
C LYS A 76 2.29 -22.77 -8.13
N LYS A 77 3.45 -23.05 -8.77
CA LYS A 77 3.60 -24.16 -9.74
C LYS A 77 3.54 -25.57 -9.13
N THR A 78 3.60 -25.69 -7.80
CA THR A 78 3.75 -26.96 -7.08
C THR A 78 2.42 -27.49 -6.52
N LEU A 79 1.28 -26.89 -6.87
CA LEU A 79 -0.02 -27.32 -6.35
C LEU A 79 -0.44 -28.66 -6.98
N SER A 80 -1.05 -29.54 -6.18
CA SER A 80 -1.68 -30.73 -6.71
C SER A 80 -2.89 -30.34 -7.57
N ARG A 81 -3.31 -31.22 -8.50
CA ARG A 81 -4.45 -30.96 -9.37
C ARG A 81 -5.76 -30.81 -8.58
N GLU A 82 -5.91 -31.56 -7.49
CA GLU A 82 -7.07 -31.50 -6.60
C GLU A 82 -7.12 -30.16 -5.85
N ASP A 83 -6.01 -29.78 -5.21
CA ASP A 83 -5.91 -28.48 -4.52
C ASP A 83 -6.12 -27.31 -5.47
N GLN A 84 -5.66 -27.44 -6.72
CA GLN A 84 -5.87 -26.43 -7.76
C GLN A 84 -7.36 -26.28 -8.10
N ASN A 85 -8.09 -27.38 -8.25
CA ASN A 85 -9.53 -27.34 -8.54
C ASN A 85 -10.30 -26.72 -7.37
N ASP A 86 -10.00 -27.12 -6.14
CA ASP A 86 -10.64 -26.58 -4.93
C ASP A 86 -10.39 -25.07 -4.78
N ALA A 87 -9.15 -24.63 -5.03
CA ALA A 87 -8.79 -23.22 -4.99
C ALA A 87 -9.50 -22.41 -6.10
N VAL A 88 -9.69 -22.99 -7.29
CA VAL A 88 -10.44 -22.34 -8.38
C VAL A 88 -11.93 -22.21 -8.02
N LEU A 89 -12.55 -23.26 -7.48
CA LEU A 89 -13.97 -23.22 -7.07
C LEU A 89 -14.19 -22.19 -5.96
N LEU A 90 -13.36 -22.22 -4.91
CA LEU A 90 -13.43 -21.24 -3.83
C LEU A 90 -13.20 -19.81 -4.33
N ARG A 91 -12.34 -19.62 -5.33
CA ARG A 91 -12.13 -18.30 -5.95
C ARG A 91 -13.38 -17.78 -6.64
N LEU A 92 -14.18 -18.64 -7.26
CA LEU A 92 -15.48 -18.24 -7.85
C LEU A 92 -16.47 -17.79 -6.76
N ASP A 93 -16.56 -18.53 -5.65
CA ASP A 93 -17.42 -18.16 -4.51
C ASP A 93 -17.00 -16.82 -3.90
N VAL A 94 -15.69 -16.61 -3.74
CA VAL A 94 -15.15 -15.35 -3.22
C VAL A 94 -15.37 -14.19 -4.19
N LEU A 95 -15.24 -14.41 -5.50
CA LEU A 95 -15.55 -13.40 -6.52
C LEU A 95 -17.04 -13.01 -6.47
N TYR A 96 -17.92 -13.99 -6.30
CA TYR A 96 -19.35 -13.73 -6.14
C TYR A 96 -19.65 -12.96 -4.85
N THR A 97 -18.95 -13.28 -3.75
CA THR A 97 -19.05 -12.52 -2.50
C THR A 97 -18.53 -11.08 -2.65
N CYS A 98 -17.43 -10.86 -3.39
CA CYS A 98 -16.94 -9.52 -3.72
C CYS A 98 -17.97 -8.73 -4.55
N LEU A 99 -18.65 -9.38 -5.48
CA LEU A 99 -19.75 -8.79 -6.24
C LEU A 99 -20.92 -8.36 -5.33
N LEU A 100 -21.39 -9.25 -4.45
CA LEU A 100 -22.50 -8.94 -3.54
C LEU A 100 -22.16 -7.80 -2.57
N THR A 101 -20.96 -7.83 -1.99
CA THR A 101 -20.49 -6.79 -1.06
C THR A 101 -20.27 -5.45 -1.76
N ALA A 102 -19.71 -5.43 -2.97
CA ALA A 102 -19.60 -4.21 -3.77
C ALA A 102 -20.97 -3.61 -4.14
N GLU A 103 -21.97 -4.45 -4.43
CA GLU A 103 -23.33 -3.98 -4.66
C GLU A 103 -23.98 -3.41 -3.39
N ALA A 104 -23.79 -4.08 -2.23
CA ALA A 104 -24.27 -3.58 -0.95
C ALA A 104 -23.66 -2.22 -0.57
N LEU A 105 -22.43 -1.95 -1.02
CA LEU A 105 -21.77 -0.65 -0.89
C LEU A 105 -22.21 0.40 -1.93
N ASN A 106 -23.19 0.07 -2.80
CA ASN A 106 -23.61 0.90 -3.94
C ASN A 106 -22.47 1.26 -4.90
N SER A 107 -21.45 0.40 -4.99
CA SER A 107 -20.29 0.54 -5.86
C SER A 107 -20.50 -0.28 -7.15
N PHE A 108 -21.45 0.15 -7.98
CA PHE A 108 -21.89 -0.62 -9.15
C PHE A 108 -20.79 -0.86 -10.18
N GLN A 109 -19.87 0.10 -10.37
CA GLN A 109 -18.73 -0.06 -11.27
C GLN A 109 -17.79 -1.17 -10.78
N MET A 110 -17.54 -1.23 -9.48
CA MET A 110 -16.70 -2.26 -8.88
C MET A 110 -17.39 -3.63 -8.94
N ALA A 111 -18.70 -3.67 -8.68
CA ALA A 111 -19.51 -4.86 -8.87
C ALA A 111 -19.43 -5.40 -10.32
N LEU A 112 -19.47 -4.52 -11.34
CA LEU A 112 -19.27 -4.93 -12.73
C LEU A 112 -17.90 -5.58 -12.97
N GLN A 113 -16.82 -5.03 -12.38
CA GLN A 113 -15.48 -5.62 -12.51
C GLN A 113 -15.43 -7.06 -11.99
N TYR A 114 -16.14 -7.36 -10.89
CA TYR A 114 -16.23 -8.73 -10.38
C TYR A 114 -17.10 -9.64 -11.25
N ILE A 115 -18.17 -9.11 -11.86
CA ILE A 115 -18.94 -9.85 -12.86
C ILE A 115 -18.06 -10.22 -14.06
N ASP A 116 -17.28 -9.28 -14.58
CA ASP A 116 -16.43 -9.54 -15.75
C ASP A 116 -15.38 -10.61 -15.42
N ARG A 117 -14.84 -10.62 -14.19
CA ARG A 117 -13.96 -11.68 -13.68
C ARG A 117 -14.67 -13.03 -13.52
N LEU A 118 -15.93 -13.06 -13.09
CA LEU A 118 -16.73 -14.29 -13.04
C LEU A 118 -17.00 -14.83 -14.45
N LEU A 119 -17.38 -13.97 -15.39
CA LEU A 119 -17.65 -14.34 -16.78
C LEU A 119 -16.40 -14.80 -17.53
N ALA A 120 -15.20 -14.34 -17.15
CA ALA A 120 -13.95 -14.92 -17.65
C ALA A 120 -13.80 -16.42 -17.30
N ASN A 121 -14.56 -16.92 -16.32
CA ASN A 121 -14.61 -18.32 -15.90
C ASN A 121 -15.97 -18.98 -16.24
N VAL A 122 -16.68 -18.48 -17.25
CA VAL A 122 -18.02 -18.96 -17.65
C VAL A 122 -18.10 -20.47 -17.88
N HIS A 123 -17.01 -21.08 -18.35
CA HIS A 123 -16.92 -22.53 -18.60
C HIS A 123 -17.01 -23.39 -17.34
N LEU A 124 -16.82 -22.80 -16.15
CA LEU A 124 -16.95 -23.47 -14.85
C LEU A 124 -18.32 -23.23 -14.19
N LEU A 125 -19.15 -22.36 -14.77
CA LEU A 125 -20.45 -22.00 -14.24
C LEU A 125 -21.55 -22.87 -14.87
N SER A 126 -22.59 -23.19 -14.09
CA SER A 126 -23.79 -23.84 -14.64
C SER A 126 -24.54 -22.89 -15.57
N SER A 127 -25.35 -23.42 -16.49
CA SER A 127 -26.18 -22.62 -17.39
C SER A 127 -27.07 -21.63 -16.64
N ASP A 128 -27.64 -22.05 -15.50
CA ASP A 128 -28.48 -21.19 -14.66
C ASP A 128 -27.66 -20.10 -13.98
N ALA A 129 -26.48 -20.42 -13.45
CA ALA A 129 -25.58 -19.44 -12.85
C ALA A 129 -25.12 -18.39 -13.88
N CYS A 130 -24.80 -18.81 -15.10
CA CYS A 130 -24.45 -17.91 -16.20
C CYS A 130 -25.57 -16.91 -16.50
N LYS A 131 -26.81 -17.40 -16.57
CA LYS A 131 -27.99 -16.55 -16.81
C LYS A 131 -28.14 -15.50 -15.70
N VAL A 132 -28.04 -15.92 -14.44
CA VAL A 132 -28.13 -15.01 -13.27
C VAL A 132 -27.03 -13.94 -13.31
N VAL A 133 -25.77 -14.33 -13.62
CA VAL A 133 -24.65 -13.38 -13.69
C VAL A 133 -24.84 -12.36 -14.82
N LEU A 134 -25.32 -12.79 -15.99
CA LEU A 134 -25.61 -11.91 -17.14
C LEU A 134 -26.78 -10.95 -16.85
N GLU A 135 -27.86 -11.43 -16.25
CA GLU A 135 -28.99 -10.58 -15.80
C GLU A 135 -28.53 -9.52 -14.80
N LYS A 136 -27.66 -9.92 -13.87
CA LYS A 136 -27.05 -9.01 -12.89
C LYS A 136 -26.13 -7.98 -13.56
N GLN A 137 -25.39 -8.37 -14.60
CA GLN A 137 -24.57 -7.45 -15.40
C GLN A 137 -25.44 -6.37 -16.07
N ALA A 138 -26.54 -6.77 -16.71
CA ALA A 138 -27.47 -5.83 -17.34
C ALA A 138 -28.09 -4.88 -16.31
N THR A 139 -28.51 -5.41 -15.16
CA THR A 139 -29.07 -4.62 -14.05
C THR A 139 -28.07 -3.58 -13.54
N LEU A 140 -26.81 -3.95 -13.32
CA LEU A 140 -25.77 -3.01 -12.87
C LEU A 140 -25.47 -1.93 -13.92
N ARG A 141 -25.40 -2.29 -15.21
CA ARG A 141 -25.22 -1.30 -16.29
C ARG A 141 -26.37 -0.29 -16.33
N ASN A 142 -27.61 -0.75 -16.10
CA ASN A 142 -28.78 0.13 -16.01
C ASN A 142 -28.68 1.05 -14.79
N LYS A 143 -28.32 0.54 -13.60
CA LYS A 143 -28.10 1.35 -12.39
C LYS A 143 -27.02 2.42 -12.59
N ILE A 144 -25.92 2.09 -13.28
CA ILE A 144 -24.86 3.05 -13.61
C ILE A 144 -25.38 4.13 -14.56
N SER A 145 -26.09 3.73 -15.62
CA SER A 145 -26.68 4.65 -16.59
C SER A 145 -27.67 5.62 -15.94
N GLN A 146 -28.52 5.12 -15.04
CA GLN A 146 -29.46 5.93 -14.24
C GLN A 146 -28.73 6.89 -13.29
N ARG A 147 -27.63 6.45 -12.67
CA ARG A 147 -26.81 7.31 -11.81
C ARG A 147 -26.15 8.42 -12.62
N ILE A 148 -25.61 8.11 -13.80
CA ILE A 148 -25.01 9.08 -14.72
C ILE A 148 -26.06 10.09 -15.21
N SER A 149 -27.26 9.64 -15.59
CA SER A 149 -28.32 10.56 -16.02
C SER A 149 -28.78 11.50 -14.91
N THR A 150 -28.92 10.98 -13.68
CA THR A 150 -29.25 11.78 -12.49
C THR A 150 -28.16 12.83 -12.22
N LEU A 151 -26.89 12.45 -12.33
CA LEU A 151 -25.76 13.36 -12.17
C LEU A 151 -25.69 14.41 -13.29
N ARG A 152 -26.02 14.06 -14.54
CA ARG A 152 -26.13 15.03 -15.66
C ARG A 152 -27.24 16.05 -15.45
N GLY A 153 -28.33 15.65 -14.79
CA GLY A 153 -29.41 16.57 -14.42
C GLY A 153 -29.10 17.45 -13.21
N ALA A 154 -28.02 17.15 -12.46
CA ALA A 154 -27.55 18.01 -11.38
C ALA A 154 -26.65 19.12 -11.95
N ASN A 155 -26.62 20.27 -11.27
CA ASN A 155 -25.70 21.38 -11.58
C ASN A 155 -24.24 21.02 -11.22
N VAL A 156 -23.67 20.04 -11.93
CA VAL A 156 -22.28 19.61 -11.78
C VAL A 156 -21.37 20.72 -12.33
N PRO A 157 -20.36 21.18 -11.56
CA PRO A 157 -19.44 22.22 -12.02
C PRO A 157 -18.75 21.86 -13.34
N SER A 158 -18.62 22.85 -14.23
CA SER A 158 -17.88 22.74 -15.49
C SER A 158 -16.41 22.40 -15.21
N GLY A 159 -16.02 21.16 -15.44
CA GLY A 159 -14.68 20.62 -15.15
C GLY A 159 -14.69 19.26 -14.44
N VAL A 160 -15.83 18.84 -13.88
CA VAL A 160 -15.95 17.53 -13.25
C VAL A 160 -16.56 16.52 -14.22
N SER A 161 -15.79 15.49 -14.60
CA SER A 161 -16.30 14.40 -15.43
C SER A 161 -17.35 13.59 -14.66
N ILE A 162 -18.57 13.54 -15.21
CA ILE A 162 -19.68 12.81 -14.60
C ILE A 162 -19.39 11.30 -14.56
N ASP A 163 -18.66 10.77 -15.55
CA ASP A 163 -18.21 9.38 -15.53
C ASP A 163 -17.27 9.13 -14.33
N THR A 164 -16.38 10.08 -14.01
CA THR A 164 -15.52 10.01 -12.82
C THR A 164 -16.31 10.11 -11.51
N ILE A 165 -17.39 10.90 -11.46
CA ILE A 165 -18.29 10.94 -10.29
C ILE A 165 -19.08 9.63 -10.16
N SER A 166 -19.51 9.05 -11.29
CA SER A 166 -20.24 7.76 -11.29
C SER A 166 -19.38 6.62 -10.76
N ASN A 167 -18.05 6.78 -10.85
CA ASN A 167 -17.03 5.93 -10.28
C ASN A 167 -16.74 6.24 -8.79
N LEU A 168 -17.57 7.01 -8.08
CA LEU A 168 -17.45 7.24 -6.63
C LEU A 168 -17.41 5.92 -5.86
N GLY A 169 -16.43 5.79 -4.96
CA GLY A 169 -16.09 4.52 -4.29
C GLY A 169 -15.01 3.73 -5.01
N THR A 170 -14.67 4.11 -6.25
CA THR A 170 -13.43 3.73 -6.89
C THR A 170 -12.35 4.78 -6.68
N MET A 171 -11.15 4.38 -7.03
CA MET A 171 -9.91 4.79 -6.44
C MET A 171 -9.04 5.35 -7.57
N HIS A 172 -9.09 6.66 -7.76
CA HIS A 172 -8.41 7.29 -8.89
C HIS A 172 -7.12 7.99 -8.44
N VAL A 173 -6.09 7.87 -9.27
CA VAL A 173 -4.92 8.74 -9.21
C VAL A 173 -5.33 10.07 -9.86
N VAL A 174 -5.27 11.15 -9.07
CA VAL A 174 -5.52 12.50 -9.57
C VAL A 174 -4.38 13.40 -9.11
N LYS A 175 -3.92 14.28 -10.01
CA LYS A 175 -3.08 15.41 -9.64
C LYS A 175 -3.91 16.37 -8.80
N TYR A 176 -3.39 16.79 -7.65
CA TYR A 176 -4.11 17.74 -6.83
C TYR A 176 -4.16 19.11 -7.52
N PRO A 177 -5.30 19.83 -7.46
CA PRO A 177 -5.44 21.17 -8.03
C PRO A 177 -4.35 22.17 -7.63
N TRP A 178 -3.86 22.05 -6.39
CA TRP A 178 -2.83 22.91 -5.81
C TRP A 178 -1.42 22.32 -5.91
N ASP A 179 -1.27 21.12 -6.46
CA ASP A 179 0.04 20.52 -6.73
C ASP A 179 0.58 21.06 -8.06
N VAL A 180 0.98 22.33 -8.03
CA VAL A 180 1.78 22.99 -9.07
C VAL A 180 3.22 22.47 -9.10
N SER A 181 3.62 21.80 -8.02
CA SER A 181 4.93 21.22 -7.75
C SER A 181 4.93 19.72 -8.03
N GLU A 182 4.21 19.24 -9.04
CA GLU A 182 4.39 17.84 -9.42
C GLU A 182 5.88 17.69 -9.70
N PRO A 183 6.64 16.92 -8.90
CA PRO A 183 8.09 17.09 -8.85
C PRO A 183 8.84 16.61 -10.12
N PHE A 184 8.08 16.37 -11.18
CA PHE A 184 8.55 16.00 -12.50
C PHE A 184 7.75 16.87 -13.48
N THR A 185 8.29 18.04 -13.83
CA THR A 185 8.38 18.27 -15.27
C THR A 185 9.07 17.03 -15.83
N ALA A 186 8.52 16.40 -16.87
CA ALA A 186 9.28 15.46 -17.66
C ALA A 186 10.58 16.14 -18.11
N THR A 187 11.61 16.12 -17.28
CA THR A 187 12.98 16.27 -17.68
C THR A 187 13.13 15.15 -18.69
N ASN A 188 13.29 15.55 -19.95
CA ASN A 188 13.11 14.70 -21.14
C ASN A 188 14.16 13.56 -21.25
N ASP A 189 14.77 13.13 -20.14
CA ASP A 189 15.87 12.18 -20.10
C ASP A 189 15.85 11.29 -18.84
N LEU A 190 14.86 10.39 -18.77
CA LEU A 190 14.81 9.29 -17.82
C LEU A 190 16.11 8.45 -17.83
N GLU A 191 16.80 8.40 -18.97
CA GLU A 191 18.04 7.65 -19.13
C GLU A 191 19.19 8.30 -18.34
N ALA A 192 19.33 9.62 -18.40
CA ALA A 192 20.30 10.36 -17.59
C ALA A 192 20.05 10.19 -16.08
N GLU A 193 18.79 10.24 -15.64
CA GLU A 193 18.45 10.02 -14.23
C GLU A 193 18.74 8.58 -13.79
N LEU A 194 18.36 7.58 -14.59
CA LEU A 194 18.68 6.19 -14.30
C LEU A 194 20.20 5.96 -14.26
N LYS A 195 20.96 6.66 -15.10
CA LYS A 195 22.42 6.61 -15.08
C LYS A 195 22.99 7.21 -13.81
N GLU A 196 22.49 8.36 -13.37
CA GLU A 196 22.91 8.98 -12.10
C GLU A 196 22.58 8.06 -10.92
N LEU A 197 21.34 7.58 -10.83
CA LEU A 197 20.87 6.67 -9.79
C LEU A 197 21.72 5.40 -9.71
N ASN A 198 21.93 4.73 -10.84
CA ASN A 198 22.73 3.51 -10.87
C ASN A 198 24.20 3.78 -10.52
N SER A 199 24.75 4.94 -10.89
CA SER A 199 26.11 5.32 -10.51
C SER A 199 26.25 5.53 -9.00
N ALA A 200 25.25 6.14 -8.36
CA ALA A 200 25.22 6.32 -6.90
C ALA A 200 24.94 5.01 -6.14
N PHE A 201 24.18 4.08 -6.74
CA PHE A 201 23.80 2.80 -6.14
C PHE A 201 24.89 1.72 -6.24
N GLU A 202 25.69 1.76 -7.30
CA GLU A 202 26.74 0.78 -7.61
C GLU A 202 27.70 0.46 -6.44
N PRO A 203 28.21 1.45 -5.67
CA PRO A 203 29.15 1.17 -4.57
C PRO A 203 28.53 0.32 -3.45
N PHE A 204 27.22 0.44 -3.23
CA PHE A 204 26.49 -0.24 -2.15
C PHE A 204 25.88 -1.57 -2.59
N ALA A 205 25.66 -1.75 -3.89
CA ALA A 205 24.97 -2.90 -4.45
C ALA A 205 25.49 -3.33 -5.85
N PRO A 206 26.74 -3.77 -5.98
CA PRO A 206 27.40 -4.02 -7.27
C PRO A 206 26.83 -5.20 -8.07
N LYS A 207 25.88 -5.95 -7.52
CA LYS A 207 25.17 -7.04 -8.22
C LYS A 207 23.76 -6.65 -8.65
N LEU A 208 23.30 -5.47 -8.27
CA LEU A 208 21.96 -4.99 -8.49
C LEU A 208 21.97 -3.84 -9.50
N LYS A 209 20.81 -3.56 -10.09
CA LYS A 209 20.60 -2.43 -11.01
C LYS A 209 19.20 -1.88 -10.80
N ILE A 210 19.08 -0.56 -10.75
CA ILE A 210 17.81 0.17 -10.75
C ILE A 210 17.30 0.24 -12.18
N VAL A 211 16.05 -0.17 -12.39
CA VAL A 211 15.37 -0.19 -13.69
C VAL A 211 13.95 0.33 -13.56
N PRO A 212 13.36 0.85 -14.65
CA PRO A 212 11.92 1.06 -14.70
C PRO A 212 11.21 -0.29 -14.69
N MET A 213 10.12 -0.38 -13.93
CA MET A 213 9.27 -1.56 -13.79
C MET A 213 7.85 -1.24 -14.21
N PRO A 214 7.16 -2.18 -14.90
CA PRO A 214 5.72 -2.08 -15.10
C PRO A 214 4.96 -2.28 -13.78
N ASP A 215 3.74 -1.76 -13.70
CA ASP A 215 2.84 -1.90 -12.53
C ASP A 215 2.64 -3.36 -12.08
N ASN A 216 2.72 -4.30 -13.01
CA ASN A 216 2.76 -5.72 -12.72
C ASN A 216 4.18 -6.26 -12.93
N PRO A 217 4.95 -6.53 -11.86
CA PRO A 217 6.31 -7.06 -11.96
C PRO A 217 6.43 -8.37 -12.76
N ALA A 218 5.36 -9.16 -12.86
CA ALA A 218 5.35 -10.40 -13.65
C ALA A 218 5.41 -10.16 -15.17
N LEU A 219 5.12 -8.92 -15.62
CA LEU A 219 5.20 -8.51 -17.02
C LEU A 219 6.58 -7.96 -17.39
N TYR A 220 7.54 -7.93 -16.45
CA TYR A 220 8.89 -7.48 -16.74
C TYR A 220 9.56 -8.43 -17.73
N THR A 221 9.90 -7.92 -18.92
CA THR A 221 10.85 -8.54 -19.82
C THR A 221 12.02 -7.59 -20.07
N PRO A 222 13.26 -8.10 -20.22
CA PRO A 222 14.42 -7.27 -20.52
C PRO A 222 14.22 -6.37 -21.75
N GLU A 223 13.49 -6.84 -22.76
CA GLU A 223 13.20 -6.07 -23.98
C GLU A 223 12.17 -4.94 -23.78
N LEU A 224 11.26 -5.05 -22.80
CA LEU A 224 10.20 -4.05 -22.55
C LEU A 224 10.79 -2.67 -22.21
N THR A 225 11.92 -2.64 -21.50
CA THR A 225 12.55 -1.38 -21.04
C THR A 225 12.98 -0.43 -22.17
N SER A 226 13.19 -0.95 -23.37
CA SER A 226 13.54 -0.16 -24.57
C SER A 226 12.32 0.39 -25.33
N SER A 227 11.13 -0.11 -25.03
CA SER A 227 9.91 0.10 -25.82
C SER A 227 8.69 0.55 -25.00
N ILE A 228 8.80 0.66 -23.67
CA ILE A 228 7.75 1.29 -22.86
C ILE A 228 7.73 2.78 -23.19
N SER A 229 6.79 3.17 -24.05
CA SER A 229 6.32 4.55 -24.10
C SER A 229 5.59 4.83 -22.79
N PHE A 230 6.32 5.25 -21.76
CA PHE A 230 5.69 5.88 -20.61
C PHE A 230 4.85 7.03 -21.19
N SER A 231 3.55 7.01 -20.92
CA SER A 231 2.70 8.15 -21.28
C SER A 231 3.40 9.38 -20.70
N LYS A 232 3.47 10.49 -21.45
CA LYS A 232 4.14 11.75 -21.03
C LYS A 232 3.68 12.31 -19.67
N VAL A 233 2.71 11.65 -19.01
CA VAL A 233 1.96 12.11 -17.85
C VAL A 233 2.33 11.33 -16.58
N ASP A 234 2.82 10.08 -16.67
CA ASP A 234 3.04 9.23 -15.48
C ASP A 234 4.51 8.84 -15.27
N ARG A 235 5.00 8.99 -14.03
CA ARG A 235 6.37 8.56 -13.66
C ARG A 235 6.52 7.03 -13.73
N PRO A 236 7.63 6.51 -14.28
CA PRO A 236 7.89 5.08 -14.22
C PRO A 236 8.09 4.63 -12.77
N GLN A 237 7.40 3.55 -12.37
CA GLN A 237 7.73 2.86 -11.13
C GLN A 237 9.16 2.32 -11.25
N LEU A 238 10.03 2.60 -10.28
CA LEU A 238 11.37 2.03 -10.26
C LEU A 238 11.39 0.69 -9.51
N GLY A 239 12.26 -0.21 -9.93
CA GLY A 239 12.55 -1.46 -9.25
C GLY A 239 14.02 -1.84 -9.32
N ILE A 240 14.39 -2.91 -8.63
CA ILE A 240 15.76 -3.39 -8.52
C ILE A 240 15.84 -4.81 -9.07
N ILE A 241 16.74 -5.04 -10.01
CA ILE A 241 16.99 -6.37 -10.59
C ILE A 241 18.42 -6.83 -10.29
N ALA A 242 18.62 -8.15 -10.27
CA ALA A 242 19.96 -8.73 -10.22
C ALA A 242 20.58 -8.77 -11.62
N ARG A 243 21.78 -8.21 -11.78
CA ARG A 243 22.57 -8.29 -13.03
C ARG A 243 23.66 -9.36 -13.01
N LYS A 244 23.92 -9.94 -11.83
CA LYS A 244 24.90 -11.02 -11.60
C LYS A 244 24.23 -12.10 -10.73
N LYS A 245 24.70 -13.34 -10.85
CA LYS A 245 24.22 -14.44 -9.98
C LYS A 245 24.50 -14.12 -8.51
N ILE A 246 23.49 -14.29 -7.67
CA ILE A 246 23.53 -14.12 -6.22
C ILE A 246 23.54 -15.51 -5.58
N LYS A 247 24.51 -15.78 -4.71
CA LYS A 247 24.58 -17.06 -3.98
C LYS A 247 23.66 -17.03 -2.75
N PRO A 248 23.17 -18.18 -2.26
CA PRO A 248 22.47 -18.24 -0.99
C PRO A 248 23.29 -17.58 0.14
N LYS A 249 22.64 -16.77 0.98
CA LYS A 249 23.24 -16.02 2.11
C LYS A 249 24.26 -14.95 1.73
N GLU A 250 24.38 -14.60 0.45
CA GLU A 250 25.25 -13.50 0.03
C GLU A 250 24.65 -12.13 0.42
N ARG A 251 25.49 -11.21 0.92
CA ARG A 251 25.10 -9.81 1.13
C ARG A 251 25.05 -9.09 -0.22
N ILE A 252 23.88 -8.54 -0.57
CA ILE A 252 23.63 -7.92 -1.88
C ILE A 252 23.43 -6.40 -1.84
N LEU A 253 23.24 -5.85 -0.65
CA LEU A 253 23.07 -4.43 -0.37
C LEU A 253 23.70 -4.15 0.99
N ASP A 254 24.52 -3.12 1.07
CA ASP A 254 25.06 -2.59 2.32
C ASP A 254 24.90 -1.07 2.30
N GLU A 255 23.83 -0.58 2.95
CA GLU A 255 23.46 0.83 2.93
C GLU A 255 23.25 1.32 4.36
N ALA A 256 23.80 2.49 4.67
CA ALA A 256 23.53 3.17 5.92
C ALA A 256 22.07 3.65 5.94
N GLY A 257 21.41 3.62 7.10
CA GLY A 257 20.04 4.11 7.21
C GLY A 257 19.93 5.57 6.74
N ILE A 258 19.31 5.78 5.59
CA ILE A 258 19.18 7.11 4.96
C ILE A 258 18.32 8.03 5.83
N PHE A 259 17.30 7.44 6.46
CA PHE A 259 16.33 8.13 7.28
C PHE A 259 15.98 7.31 8.51
N VAL A 260 16.60 7.65 9.63
CA VAL A 260 16.39 6.95 10.89
C VAL A 260 15.71 7.90 11.87
N ASN A 261 14.84 7.39 12.74
CA ASN A 261 14.38 8.11 13.92
C ASN A 261 14.59 7.26 15.15
N ASN A 262 14.90 7.92 16.26
CA ASN A 262 14.99 7.24 17.54
C ASN A 262 13.60 6.82 17.99
N GLY A 263 13.48 5.53 18.34
CA GLY A 263 12.36 5.08 19.15
C GLY A 263 12.44 5.73 20.54
N LEU A 264 11.30 5.90 21.19
CA LEU A 264 11.19 6.48 22.54
C LEU A 264 11.87 5.67 23.65
N TYR A 265 12.36 4.47 23.34
CA TYR A 265 12.84 3.49 24.30
C TYR A 265 14.34 3.26 24.17
N GLY A 266 15.06 3.50 25.27
CA GLY A 266 16.49 3.21 25.44
C GLY A 266 17.44 4.31 24.92
N PRO A 267 18.70 4.32 25.38
CA PRO A 267 19.69 5.29 24.92
C PRO A 267 20.16 4.90 23.51
N LYS A 268 19.74 5.66 22.50
CA LYS A 268 20.06 5.38 21.10
C LYS A 268 20.75 6.54 20.41
N CYS A 269 21.62 6.22 19.46
CA CYS A 269 22.29 7.20 18.62
C CYS A 269 21.26 7.96 17.78
N ASN A 270 21.23 9.29 17.88
CA ASN A 270 20.27 10.13 17.14
C ASN A 270 20.42 10.09 15.61
N TYR A 271 21.54 9.55 15.09
CA TYR A 271 21.75 9.36 13.67
C TYR A 271 21.42 7.94 13.18
N CYS A 272 22.01 6.90 13.77
CA CYS A 272 21.88 5.52 13.26
C CYS A 272 20.92 4.62 14.06
N ASN A 273 20.33 5.11 15.16
CA ASN A 273 19.47 4.35 16.09
C ASN A 273 20.16 3.11 16.72
N GLY A 274 21.49 3.03 16.62
CA GLY A 274 22.31 2.07 17.34
C GLY A 274 22.25 2.29 18.86
N VAL A 275 22.30 1.20 19.63
CA VAL A 275 22.28 1.25 21.10
C VAL A 275 23.56 1.92 21.60
N LEU A 276 23.41 2.94 22.44
CA LEU A 276 24.51 3.57 23.14
C LEU A 276 24.84 2.73 24.38
N SER A 277 26.06 2.23 24.47
CA SER A 277 26.52 1.52 25.67
C SER A 277 26.52 2.48 26.86
N ILE A 278 25.82 2.10 27.94
CA ILE A 278 25.76 2.88 29.19
C ILE A 278 27.05 2.69 30.02
N SER A 279 27.91 1.74 29.65
CA SER A 279 29.19 1.49 30.33
C SER A 279 30.12 2.70 30.21
N ALA A 280 30.20 3.46 31.30
CA ALA A 280 31.10 4.57 31.52
C ALA A 280 32.57 4.13 31.45
N SER A 281 33.40 4.88 30.74
CA SER A 281 34.78 5.20 31.15
C SER A 281 35.54 5.98 30.06
N ASN A 282 35.21 7.27 29.91
CA ASN A 282 36.11 8.40 29.58
C ASN A 282 35.25 9.62 29.20
N SER A 283 35.15 10.62 30.09
CA SER A 283 34.42 11.88 29.85
C SER A 283 34.83 12.56 28.54
N ASN A 284 36.12 12.50 28.20
CA ASN A 284 36.68 13.09 26.97
C ASN A 284 36.14 12.48 25.66
N GLU A 285 35.80 11.18 25.64
CA GLU A 285 35.23 10.52 24.45
C GLU A 285 33.74 10.87 24.30
N MET A 286 33.01 10.96 25.41
CA MET A 286 31.59 11.27 25.43
C MET A 286 31.30 12.72 24.99
N HIS A 287 32.19 13.67 25.30
CA HIS A 287 32.07 15.05 24.83
C HIS A 287 32.23 15.19 23.30
N LYS A 288 32.98 14.29 22.65
CA LYS A 288 33.20 14.33 21.19
C LYS A 288 32.02 13.76 20.40
N THR A 289 31.16 12.97 21.03
CA THR A 289 30.01 12.31 20.40
C THR A 289 28.67 12.86 20.90
N THR A 290 28.69 13.99 21.58
CA THR A 290 27.51 14.70 22.08
C THR A 290 27.45 16.09 21.47
N CYS A 291 26.27 16.52 21.03
CA CYS A 291 26.08 17.88 20.55
C CYS A 291 26.22 18.87 21.71
N SER A 292 27.09 19.87 21.56
CA SER A 292 27.30 20.92 22.56
C SER A 292 26.11 21.86 22.74
N GLY A 293 25.25 21.99 21.73
CA GLY A 293 24.11 22.91 21.75
C GLY A 293 22.85 22.37 22.45
N CYS A 294 22.55 21.07 22.28
CA CYS A 294 21.32 20.47 22.82
C CYS A 294 21.53 19.20 23.65
N GLY A 295 22.76 18.69 23.75
CA GLY A 295 23.06 17.48 24.52
C GLY A 295 22.66 16.16 23.86
N GLU A 296 22.19 16.17 22.60
CA GLU A 296 21.90 14.93 21.86
C GLU A 296 23.16 14.06 21.70
N ARG A 297 22.99 12.75 21.86
CA ARG A 297 24.09 11.77 21.86
C ARG A 297 24.14 10.96 20.56
N PHE A 298 25.36 10.64 20.15
CA PHE A 298 25.70 9.85 18.96
C PHE A 298 26.66 8.73 19.33
N CYS A 299 26.70 7.66 18.55
CA CYS A 299 27.60 6.52 18.83
C CYS A 299 29.04 6.76 18.36
N SER A 300 29.26 7.69 17.43
CA SER A 300 30.57 8.04 16.88
C SER A 300 30.61 9.50 16.44
N VAL A 301 31.82 10.02 16.23
CA VAL A 301 32.03 11.36 15.66
C VAL A 301 31.43 11.45 14.26
N ASP A 302 31.54 10.37 13.46
CA ASP A 302 30.93 10.32 12.13
C ASP A 302 29.40 10.46 12.19
N CYS A 303 28.74 9.80 13.15
CA CYS A 303 27.29 9.95 13.32
C CYS A 303 26.90 11.37 13.73
N LEU A 304 27.68 12.02 14.60
CA LEU A 304 27.46 13.42 14.95
C LEU A 304 27.66 14.33 13.74
N HIS A 305 28.74 14.12 12.98
CA HIS A 305 29.05 14.90 11.78
C HIS A 305 27.96 14.76 10.72
N SER A 306 27.58 13.53 10.37
CA SER A 306 26.52 13.28 9.39
C SER A 306 25.17 13.84 9.84
N ALA A 307 24.85 13.80 11.13
CA ALA A 307 23.65 14.46 11.65
C ALA A 307 23.71 15.98 11.47
N LEU A 308 24.85 16.60 11.80
CA LEU A 308 25.09 18.03 11.62
C LEU A 308 25.02 18.46 10.14
N GLU A 309 25.46 17.62 9.21
CA GLU A 309 25.40 17.90 7.78
C GLU A 309 24.02 17.71 7.16
N THR A 310 23.17 16.88 7.76
CA THR A 310 21.88 16.50 7.17
C THR A 310 20.69 17.25 7.76
N TYR A 311 20.45 17.18 9.07
CA TYR A 311 19.21 17.68 9.68
C TYR A 311 19.41 18.42 11.01
N HIS A 312 20.47 18.10 11.74
CA HIS A 312 20.57 18.44 13.16
C HIS A 312 20.77 19.95 13.37
N LYS A 313 21.44 20.67 12.47
CA LYS A 313 21.60 22.14 12.60
C LYS A 313 20.27 22.86 12.65
N VAL A 314 19.28 22.38 11.89
CA VAL A 314 17.94 22.98 11.87
C VAL A 314 17.17 22.67 13.16
N LEU A 315 17.34 21.48 13.75
CA LEU A 315 16.59 21.08 14.95
C LEU A 315 17.29 21.43 16.28
N CYS A 316 18.61 21.66 16.26
CA CYS A 316 19.42 21.86 17.45
C CYS A 316 18.88 23.00 18.32
N GLY A 317 18.58 22.70 19.59
CA GLY A 317 18.11 23.67 20.57
C GLY A 317 16.66 24.14 20.38
N ARG A 318 15.92 23.59 19.41
CA ARG A 318 14.49 23.90 19.25
C ARG A 318 13.65 23.06 20.20
N ASP A 319 12.60 23.68 20.74
CA ASP A 319 11.62 22.97 21.55
C ASP A 319 10.71 22.11 20.66
N ILE A 320 10.86 20.80 20.75
CA ILE A 320 10.03 19.79 20.09
C ILE A 320 9.26 18.93 21.09
N SER A 321 9.18 19.37 22.35
CA SER A 321 8.62 18.61 23.48
C SER A 321 7.17 18.20 23.26
N HIS A 322 6.37 19.04 22.61
CA HIS A 322 4.99 18.73 22.27
C HIS A 322 4.87 17.55 21.30
N ILE A 323 5.73 17.50 20.27
CA ILE A 323 5.76 16.40 19.30
C ILE A 323 6.23 15.12 20.00
N LEU A 324 7.28 15.20 20.81
CA LEU A 324 7.79 14.06 21.57
C LEU A 324 6.73 13.50 22.54
N THR A 325 6.01 14.38 23.24
CA THR A 325 4.92 14.00 24.15
C THR A 325 3.77 13.32 23.40
N TYR A 326 3.41 13.82 22.21
CA TYR A 326 2.39 13.19 21.38
C TYR A 326 2.82 11.79 20.95
N VAL A 327 4.04 11.65 20.44
CA VAL A 327 4.60 10.38 19.98
C VAL A 327 4.69 9.40 21.15
N ALA A 328 5.04 9.85 22.36
CA ALA A 328 5.10 9.06 23.59
C ALA A 328 3.75 8.47 24.02
N LYS A 329 2.65 9.14 23.69
CA LYS A 329 1.28 8.65 23.96
C LYS A 329 0.78 7.66 22.91
N GLY A 330 1.49 7.53 21.78
CA GLY A 330 1.11 6.64 20.70
C GLY A 330 1.20 5.16 21.10
N THR A 331 0.14 4.41 20.82
CA THR A 331 0.08 2.96 21.09
C THR A 331 0.63 2.12 19.93
N SER A 332 0.92 2.73 18.77
CA SER A 332 1.46 2.07 17.59
C SER A 332 2.69 2.80 17.03
N CYS A 333 3.49 2.08 16.24
CA CYS A 333 4.64 2.64 15.51
C CYS A 333 4.24 3.76 14.54
N SER A 334 2.96 3.86 14.16
CA SER A 334 2.43 4.92 13.30
C SER A 334 2.63 6.30 13.91
N SER A 335 2.65 6.42 15.24
CA SER A 335 2.93 7.68 15.93
C SER A 335 4.32 8.26 15.60
N LEU A 336 5.30 7.41 15.31
CA LEU A 336 6.67 7.82 14.94
C LEU A 336 6.72 8.59 13.61
N ILE A 337 5.67 8.52 12.78
CA ILE A 337 5.60 9.24 11.50
C ILE A 337 5.78 10.74 11.68
N HIS A 338 5.38 11.31 12.83
CA HIS A 338 5.55 12.74 13.07
C HIS A 338 7.02 13.13 13.21
N LEU A 339 7.84 12.29 13.84
CA LEU A 339 9.29 12.50 13.89
C LEU A 339 9.90 12.30 12.50
N VAL A 340 9.33 11.42 11.68
CA VAL A 340 9.77 11.20 10.28
C VAL A 340 9.51 12.43 9.43
N VAL A 341 8.31 12.98 9.51
CA VAL A 341 7.98 14.21 8.77
C VAL A 341 8.82 15.38 9.27
N LEU A 342 8.99 15.54 10.59
CA LEU A 342 9.80 16.62 11.16
C LEU A 342 11.25 16.58 10.66
N ARG A 343 11.89 15.42 10.70
CA ARG A 343 13.28 15.29 10.25
C ARG A 343 13.41 15.41 8.74
N LEU A 344 12.43 14.97 7.95
CA LEU A 344 12.39 15.24 6.50
C LEU A 344 12.35 16.74 6.22
N LEU A 345 11.49 17.49 6.91
CA LEU A 345 11.40 18.95 6.78
C LEU A 345 12.69 19.63 7.23
N ALA A 346 13.34 19.14 8.29
CA ALA A 346 14.62 19.67 8.74
C ALA A 346 15.71 19.52 7.67
N ILE A 347 15.80 18.34 7.03
CA ILE A 347 16.73 18.12 5.92
C ILE A 347 16.39 19.05 4.75
N ALA A 348 15.11 19.19 4.39
CA ALA A 348 14.67 20.08 3.31
C ALA A 348 15.07 21.54 3.56
N VAL A 349 14.87 22.03 4.78
CA VAL A 349 15.29 23.39 5.19
C VAL A 349 16.81 23.53 5.13
N GLN A 350 17.54 22.51 5.58
CA GLN A 350 19.00 22.54 5.61
C GLN A 350 19.62 22.49 4.19
N SER A 351 19.10 21.63 3.32
CA SER A 351 19.53 21.48 1.93
C SER A 351 18.96 22.56 1.00
N LYS A 352 18.00 23.36 1.48
CA LYS A 352 17.25 24.35 0.70
C LYS A 352 16.55 23.73 -0.52
N GLN A 353 16.06 22.51 -0.38
CA GLN A 353 15.33 21.79 -1.41
C GLN A 353 13.85 21.66 -1.02
N HIS A 354 12.97 21.56 -2.02
CA HIS A 354 11.58 21.22 -1.77
C HIS A 354 11.51 19.82 -1.14
N PRO A 355 10.72 19.60 -0.07
CA PRO A 355 10.70 18.30 0.62
C PRO A 355 10.39 17.11 -0.28
N LEU A 356 9.58 17.29 -1.34
CA LEU A 356 9.21 16.22 -2.28
C LEU A 356 10.24 16.01 -3.42
N GLU A 357 11.24 16.88 -3.55
CA GLU A 357 12.30 16.82 -4.57
C GLU A 357 13.59 16.20 -4.05
N MET A 358 13.66 15.95 -2.74
CA MET A 358 14.84 15.36 -2.15
C MET A 358 15.01 13.91 -2.58
N THR A 359 16.22 13.50 -2.95
CA THR A 359 16.55 12.15 -3.46
C THR A 359 15.98 11.02 -2.58
N ILE A 360 15.96 11.23 -1.27
CA ILE A 360 15.46 10.27 -0.27
C ILE A 360 13.96 9.97 -0.35
N VAL A 361 13.14 10.89 -0.89
CA VAL A 361 11.68 10.70 -1.02
C VAL A 361 11.15 10.88 -2.43
N LYS A 362 11.90 11.53 -3.34
CA LYS A 362 11.42 11.86 -4.70
C LYS A 362 11.08 10.62 -5.54
N TYR A 363 11.68 9.48 -5.22
CA TYR A 363 11.43 8.18 -5.85
C TYR A 363 10.53 7.25 -5.04
N LEU A 364 9.93 7.73 -3.95
CA LEU A 364 8.86 6.97 -3.27
C LEU A 364 7.65 6.93 -4.20
N ALA A 365 7.59 5.87 -4.99
CA ALA A 365 6.44 5.55 -5.82
C ALA A 365 5.37 4.86 -4.96
N ARG A 366 4.11 5.09 -5.30
CA ARG A 366 3.01 4.32 -4.73
C ARG A 366 3.13 2.87 -5.19
N SER A 367 3.00 1.93 -4.26
CA SER A 367 2.80 0.52 -4.62
C SER A 367 1.48 0.41 -5.39
N ALA A 368 1.53 -0.01 -6.66
CA ALA A 368 0.35 -0.23 -7.50
C ALA A 368 -0.67 -1.23 -6.88
N LYS A 369 -0.26 -1.98 -5.84
CA LYS A 369 -1.13 -2.90 -5.09
C LYS A 369 -2.03 -2.22 -4.07
N GLU A 370 -1.74 -0.99 -3.63
CA GLU A 370 -2.54 -0.28 -2.62
C GLU A 370 -3.20 0.97 -3.21
N ARG A 371 -4.28 0.70 -3.94
CA ARG A 371 -5.21 1.72 -4.42
C ARG A 371 -6.09 2.17 -3.24
N TYR A 372 -5.60 3.09 -2.38
CA TYR A 372 -6.40 3.62 -1.24
C TYR A 372 -6.36 5.15 -1.05
N ARG A 373 -7.53 5.78 -1.21
CA ARG A 373 -8.00 7.17 -1.07
C ARG A 373 -9.48 7.22 -1.50
N GLN A 374 -10.37 7.42 -0.55
CA GLN A 374 -11.72 7.91 -0.83
C GLN A 374 -11.61 9.30 -1.48
N VAL A 375 -12.10 9.46 -2.71
CA VAL A 375 -12.44 10.78 -3.23
C VAL A 375 -13.63 11.28 -2.41
N ARG A 376 -13.42 12.32 -1.59
CA ARG A 376 -14.54 12.96 -0.88
C ARG A 376 -15.22 13.93 -1.84
N PHE A 377 -16.53 14.09 -1.69
CA PHE A 377 -17.33 15.05 -2.49
C PHE A 377 -16.70 16.46 -2.55
N LEU A 378 -16.01 16.87 -1.48
CA LEU A 378 -15.28 18.14 -1.41
C LEU A 378 -14.11 18.24 -2.41
N ASP A 379 -13.40 17.15 -2.72
CA ASP A 379 -12.28 17.16 -3.67
C ASP A 379 -12.74 17.52 -5.11
N LEU A 380 -14.02 17.25 -5.44
CA LEU A 380 -14.61 17.55 -6.76
C LEU A 380 -15.04 19.03 -6.89
N LEU A 381 -15.27 19.72 -5.77
CA LEU A 381 -15.71 21.13 -5.76
C LEU A 381 -14.55 22.12 -5.95
N TYR A 382 -13.30 21.69 -5.72
CA TYR A 382 -12.11 22.55 -5.75
C TYR A 382 -11.15 22.27 -6.92
N ALA A 383 -11.58 21.55 -7.96
CA ALA A 383 -10.80 21.42 -9.19
C ALA A 383 -10.62 22.80 -9.84
N PRO A 384 -9.42 23.19 -10.31
CA PRO A 384 -9.23 24.49 -10.92
C PRO A 384 -9.99 24.50 -12.25
N LYS A 385 -10.70 25.60 -12.51
CA LYS A 385 -11.29 25.87 -13.83
C LYS A 385 -10.16 25.77 -14.86
N GLN A 386 -10.20 24.78 -15.75
CA GLN A 386 -9.34 24.79 -16.92
C GLN A 386 -9.72 26.03 -17.74
N THR A 387 -8.86 27.04 -17.71
CA THR A 387 -8.95 28.18 -18.62
C THR A 387 -8.55 27.67 -19.99
N ASN A 388 -9.51 27.58 -20.91
CA ASN A 388 -9.23 27.38 -22.32
C ASN A 388 -8.39 28.56 -22.81
N THR A 389 -7.13 28.29 -23.14
CA THR A 389 -6.30 29.12 -24.04
C THR A 389 -5.80 28.24 -25.16
#